data_AF-A0A9P5W099-F1
#
_entry.id   AF-A0A9P5W099-F1
#
_cell.length_a   1.000
_cell.length_b   1.000
_cell.length_c   1.000
_cell.angle_alpha   90.00
_cell.angle_beta   90.00
_cell.angle_gamma   90.00
#
_symmetry.space_group_name_H-M   'P 1'
#
loop_
_entity.id
_entity.type
_entity.pdbx_description
1 polymer ?
#
loop_
_entity_poly.entity_id
_entity_poly.type
_entity_poly.pdbx_seq_one_letter_code
_entity_poly.pdbx_strand_id
1 'polypeptide(L)'
;MATYARALARMATRVSRPSPTLIARHASKGKRNAVVDEDDEEFEAELLELEREKREQEALERGEALKDGEESSDSPSTEESESASQFQELYSTVLGKTSLQKKQHELPAHTALLHLIETVTTKEQALLVPEVLRQWRQKNLPITIPVSHKLIHSVCKAGTPETALEMLGDREKYGLSPGLSTMRQVVRTFVRGVAEAGEGTDKALGKLDGAFLTMALIPYYNLAAGDVLVYAYLTRGSLAYGGDEGFRRAMVTMDEYLLIDGERDQPLNRKAAAAMVVVAEQLNSAYKTKGETEKAQELEKHMVSWKNSL
;
A
#
# COMPACT_ATOMS: atom_id res chain seq x y z
N MET A 1 -24.50 5.63 2.14
CA MET A 1 -23.21 5.07 1.69
C MET A 1 -23.39 3.98 0.63
N ALA A 2 -24.27 2.97 0.81
CA ALA A 2 -24.52 1.90 -0.19
C ALA A 2 -25.11 2.37 -1.55
N THR A 3 -25.69 3.56 -1.63
CA THR A 3 -26.21 4.16 -2.87
C THR A 3 -25.13 4.81 -3.74
N TYR A 4 -23.97 5.18 -3.16
CA TYR A 4 -22.89 5.84 -3.90
C TYR A 4 -22.03 4.83 -4.70
N ALA A 5 -21.78 3.64 -4.12
CA ALA A 5 -21.06 2.56 -4.79
C ALA A 5 -21.81 2.02 -6.04
N ARG A 6 -23.14 1.88 -5.97
CA ARG A 6 -23.96 1.44 -7.13
C ARG A 6 -24.03 2.48 -8.25
N ALA A 7 -23.87 3.76 -7.95
CA ALA A 7 -23.85 4.82 -8.96
C ALA A 7 -22.53 4.85 -9.75
N LEU A 8 -21.40 4.58 -9.09
CA LEU A 8 -20.08 4.51 -9.72
C LEU A 8 -19.91 3.27 -10.60
N ALA A 9 -20.40 2.09 -10.17
CA ALA A 9 -20.36 0.87 -10.98
C ALA A 9 -21.17 0.99 -12.29
N ARG A 10 -22.25 1.78 -12.32
CA ARG A 10 -23.06 2.01 -13.52
C ARG A 10 -22.50 3.06 -14.47
N MET A 11 -21.63 3.96 -14.01
CA MET A 11 -20.96 4.93 -14.88
C MET A 11 -19.73 4.36 -15.61
N ALA A 12 -19.10 3.31 -15.05
CA ALA A 12 -17.93 2.66 -15.66
C ALA A 12 -18.24 1.85 -16.94
N THR A 13 -19.51 1.50 -17.21
CA THR A 13 -19.90 0.67 -18.37
C THR A 13 -20.33 1.47 -19.61
N ARG A 14 -20.20 2.80 -19.62
CA ARG A 14 -20.61 3.65 -20.76
C ARG A 14 -19.49 4.45 -21.44
N VAL A 15 -18.22 4.17 -21.16
CA VAL A 15 -17.11 4.86 -21.82
C VAL A 15 -16.49 3.98 -22.92
N SER A 16 -16.76 4.40 -24.16
CA SER A 16 -15.95 4.20 -25.37
C SER A 16 -15.74 2.76 -25.86
N ARG A 17 -16.55 2.34 -26.83
CA ARG A 17 -16.13 1.32 -27.81
C ARG A 17 -15.01 1.91 -28.68
N PRO A 18 -13.79 1.37 -28.70
CA PRO A 18 -12.78 1.78 -29.66
C PRO A 18 -13.19 1.37 -31.08
N SER A 19 -12.91 2.25 -32.03
CA SER A 19 -13.19 2.08 -33.47
C SER A 19 -12.42 0.88 -34.07
N PRO A 20 -13.03 0.05 -34.95
CA PRO A 20 -12.47 -1.21 -35.44
C PRO A 20 -11.51 -1.05 -36.63
N THR A 21 -10.60 -0.08 -36.59
CA THR A 21 -9.60 0.10 -37.64
C THR A 21 -8.24 0.41 -37.03
N LEU A 22 -7.44 -0.65 -36.85
CA LEU A 22 -5.97 -0.72 -36.90
C LEU A 22 -5.47 -1.89 -36.02
N ILE A 23 -5.68 -3.13 -36.46
CA ILE A 23 -4.93 -4.28 -35.95
C ILE A 23 -4.31 -5.00 -37.14
N ALA A 24 -3.12 -4.54 -37.52
CA ALA A 24 -2.20 -5.32 -38.33
C ALA A 24 -0.77 -5.03 -37.88
N ARG A 25 -0.06 -6.10 -37.55
CA ARG A 25 1.40 -6.21 -37.34
C ARG A 25 1.94 -5.65 -36.02
N HIS A 26 2.21 -6.54 -35.08
CA HIS A 26 3.57 -6.86 -34.64
C HIS A 26 3.53 -8.05 -33.67
N ALA A 27 3.73 -9.27 -34.21
CA ALA A 27 4.03 -10.45 -33.42
C ALA A 27 5.55 -10.60 -33.36
N SER A 28 6.21 -9.94 -32.40
CA SER A 28 7.59 -10.27 -32.04
C SER A 28 7.57 -11.27 -30.88
N LYS A 29 8.12 -12.46 -31.14
CA LYS A 29 8.41 -13.47 -30.13
C LYS A 29 9.54 -12.95 -29.24
N GLY A 30 9.19 -12.30 -28.13
CA GLY A 30 10.14 -11.92 -27.07
C GLY A 30 10.35 -13.08 -26.10
N LYS A 31 11.61 -13.50 -25.93
CA LYS A 31 12.07 -14.34 -24.82
C LYS A 31 11.59 -13.70 -23.51
N ARG A 32 10.71 -14.39 -22.77
CA ARG A 32 10.40 -14.07 -21.38
C ARG A 32 11.63 -14.45 -20.55
N ASN A 33 12.51 -13.48 -20.30
CA ASN A 33 13.32 -13.57 -19.10
C ASN A 33 12.34 -13.48 -17.93
N ALA A 34 12.33 -14.47 -17.06
CA ALA A 34 11.63 -14.40 -15.79
C ALA A 34 12.33 -13.31 -14.97
N VAL A 35 11.85 -12.08 -15.10
CA VAL A 35 12.07 -11.06 -14.08
C VAL A 35 11.25 -11.56 -12.90
N VAL A 36 11.94 -12.02 -11.86
CA VAL A 36 11.32 -12.18 -10.55
C VAL A 36 10.96 -10.76 -10.14
N ASP A 37 9.66 -10.47 -10.06
CA ASP A 37 9.20 -9.14 -9.69
C ASP A 37 9.60 -8.89 -8.22
N GLU A 38 10.18 -7.73 -7.90
CA GLU A 38 10.56 -7.34 -6.51
C GLU A 38 9.36 -7.51 -5.52
N ASP A 39 8.13 -7.44 -6.05
CA ASP A 39 6.86 -7.69 -5.35
C ASP A 39 6.68 -9.14 -4.83
N ASP A 40 7.44 -10.11 -5.36
CA ASP A 40 7.44 -11.52 -4.93
C ASP A 40 8.36 -11.74 -3.74
N GLU A 41 9.57 -11.14 -3.71
CA GLU A 41 10.49 -11.22 -2.58
C GLU A 41 9.93 -10.51 -1.33
N GLU A 42 9.32 -9.32 -1.50
CA GLU A 42 8.66 -8.60 -0.39
C GLU A 42 7.48 -9.40 0.17
N PHE A 43 6.82 -10.19 -0.66
CA PHE A 43 5.72 -11.05 -0.24
C PHE A 43 6.18 -12.32 0.46
N GLU A 44 7.24 -12.97 -0.02
CA GLU A 44 7.82 -14.11 0.70
C GLU A 44 8.29 -13.69 2.10
N ALA A 45 8.92 -12.52 2.22
CA ALA A 45 9.27 -11.94 3.52
C ALA A 45 8.02 -11.67 4.39
N GLU A 46 6.94 -11.16 3.79
CA GLU A 46 5.68 -10.89 4.51
C GLU A 46 4.99 -12.19 4.96
N LEU A 47 4.98 -13.23 4.12
CA LEU A 47 4.43 -14.54 4.48
C LEU A 47 5.21 -15.13 5.65
N LEU A 48 6.54 -15.00 5.65
CA LEU A 48 7.40 -15.44 6.73
C LEU A 48 7.16 -14.64 8.03
N GLU A 49 6.94 -13.33 7.93
CA GLU A 49 6.59 -12.48 9.08
C GLU A 49 5.23 -12.87 9.66
N LEU A 50 4.21 -13.09 8.82
CA LEU A 50 2.89 -13.59 9.22
C LEU A 50 2.97 -14.96 9.90
N GLU A 51 3.77 -15.88 9.36
CA GLU A 51 4.02 -17.17 10.00
C GLU A 51 4.74 -17.01 11.34
N ARG A 52 5.66 -16.04 11.47
CA ARG A 52 6.35 -15.74 12.72
C ARG A 52 5.37 -15.21 13.77
N GLU A 53 4.57 -14.22 13.43
CA GLU A 53 3.53 -13.65 14.29
C GLU A 53 2.54 -14.72 14.76
N LYS A 54 2.11 -15.59 13.83
CA LYS A 54 1.23 -16.73 14.15
C LYS A 54 1.90 -17.67 15.18
N ARG A 55 3.17 -18.02 14.99
CA ARG A 55 3.91 -18.86 15.95
C ARG A 55 4.07 -18.18 17.31
N GLU A 56 4.31 -16.87 17.33
CA GLU A 56 4.41 -16.08 18.57
C GLU A 56 3.08 -16.07 19.33
N GLN A 57 1.95 -15.90 18.64
CA GLN A 57 0.60 -16.00 19.24
C GLN A 57 0.33 -17.41 19.78
N GLU A 58 0.64 -18.46 19.02
CA GLU A 58 0.49 -19.86 19.46
C GLU A 58 1.40 -20.20 20.65
N ALA A 59 2.56 -19.53 20.80
CA ALA A 59 3.45 -19.70 21.95
C ALA A 59 2.91 -18.99 23.20
N LEU A 60 2.33 -17.79 23.04
CA LEU A 60 1.65 -17.06 24.11
C LEU A 60 0.45 -17.85 24.65
N GLU A 61 -0.37 -18.45 23.77
CA GLU A 61 -1.50 -19.29 24.17
C GLU A 61 -1.07 -20.55 24.93
N ARG A 62 0.13 -21.08 24.64
CA ARG A 62 0.73 -22.21 25.36
C ARG A 62 1.40 -21.83 26.68
N GLY A 63 1.50 -20.54 27.01
CA GLY A 63 2.16 -20.06 28.22
C GLY A 63 3.68 -20.21 28.20
N GLU A 64 4.30 -20.31 27.02
CA GLU A 64 5.76 -20.34 26.86
C GLU A 64 6.31 -18.91 27.03
N ALA A 65 6.88 -18.60 28.19
CA ALA A 65 7.50 -17.30 28.44
C ALA A 65 8.75 -17.11 27.54
N LEU A 66 8.72 -16.08 26.70
CA LEU A 66 9.87 -15.66 25.89
C LEU A 66 10.99 -15.18 26.82
N LYS A 67 12.20 -15.74 26.64
CA LYS A 67 13.41 -15.20 27.27
C LYS A 67 13.71 -13.86 26.62
N ASP A 68 13.62 -12.80 27.41
CA ASP A 68 13.99 -11.44 27.00
C ASP A 68 15.43 -11.44 26.47
N GLY A 69 15.57 -11.13 25.17
CA GLY A 69 16.85 -10.94 24.51
C GLY A 69 17.42 -9.57 24.86
N GLU A 70 18.69 -9.58 25.27
CA GLU A 70 19.47 -8.40 25.68
C GLU A 70 19.43 -7.27 24.64
N GLU A 71 19.06 -6.07 25.09
CA GLU A 71 19.08 -4.83 24.33
C GLU A 71 20.53 -4.42 24.03
N SER A 72 20.94 -4.51 22.76
CA SER A 72 22.22 -3.96 22.28
C SER A 72 22.11 -2.44 22.13
N SER A 73 22.84 -1.69 22.95
CA SER A 73 22.99 -0.24 22.82
C SER A 73 23.88 0.10 21.62
N ASP A 74 23.29 0.31 20.45
CA ASP A 74 24.02 0.63 19.23
C ASP A 74 24.26 2.14 19.13
N SER A 75 25.53 2.52 18.99
CA SER A 75 25.92 3.90 18.73
C SER A 75 25.83 4.18 17.24
N PRO A 76 25.44 5.39 16.79
CA PRO A 76 25.28 5.68 15.36
C PRO A 76 26.57 5.39 14.59
N SER A 77 26.51 4.46 13.65
CA SER A 77 27.66 4.06 12.85
C SER A 77 28.04 5.16 11.87
N THR A 78 29.31 5.22 11.47
CA THR A 78 29.85 6.24 10.54
C THR A 78 29.09 6.29 9.19
N GLU A 79 28.43 5.21 8.81
CA GLU A 79 27.68 5.08 7.54
C GLU A 79 26.42 5.96 7.47
N GLU A 80 25.73 6.20 8.59
CA GLU A 80 24.52 7.04 8.61
C GLU A 80 24.82 8.50 8.27
N SER A 81 25.98 8.99 8.73
CA SER A 81 26.45 10.36 8.51
C SER A 81 26.78 10.63 7.03
N GLU A 82 27.39 9.65 6.35
CA GLU A 82 27.71 9.74 4.92
C GLU A 82 26.44 9.75 4.06
N SER A 83 25.49 8.87 4.36
CA SER A 83 24.19 8.82 3.67
C SER A 83 23.42 10.13 3.80
N ALA A 84 23.39 10.74 4.99
CA ALA A 84 22.71 12.01 5.22
C ALA A 84 23.33 13.17 4.43
N SER A 85 24.66 13.19 4.36
CA SER A 85 25.42 14.20 3.59
C SER A 85 25.16 14.06 2.09
N GLN A 86 25.17 12.83 1.57
CA GLN A 86 24.89 12.55 0.16
C GLN A 86 23.46 12.98 -0.23
N PHE A 87 22.46 12.67 0.60
CA PHE A 87 21.09 13.11 0.36
C PHE A 87 21.02 14.64 0.27
N GLN A 88 21.63 15.36 1.20
CA GLN A 88 21.56 16.82 1.25
C GLN A 88 22.23 17.50 0.04
N GLU A 89 23.34 16.95 -0.44
CA GLU A 89 24.00 17.43 -1.66
C GLU A 89 23.13 17.22 -2.90
N LEU A 90 22.55 16.02 -3.07
CA LEU A 90 21.64 15.73 -4.16
C LEU A 90 20.38 16.59 -4.09
N TYR A 91 19.79 16.73 -2.90
CA TYR A 91 18.60 17.54 -2.66
C TYR A 91 18.83 19.01 -3.06
N SER A 92 19.88 19.63 -2.54
CA SER A 92 20.21 21.02 -2.85
C SER A 92 20.53 21.22 -4.34
N THR A 93 21.20 20.26 -4.97
CA THR A 93 21.49 20.28 -6.41
C THR A 93 20.21 20.20 -7.25
N VAL A 94 19.32 19.25 -6.96
CA VAL A 94 18.05 19.08 -7.69
C VAL A 94 17.14 20.29 -7.48
N LEU A 95 16.99 20.75 -6.24
CA LEU A 95 16.18 21.91 -5.90
C LEU A 95 16.69 23.18 -6.61
N GLY A 96 18.00 23.42 -6.57
CA GLY A 96 18.61 24.56 -7.24
C GLY A 96 18.43 24.57 -8.76
N LYS A 97 18.49 23.38 -9.40
CA LYS A 97 18.30 23.24 -10.85
C LYS A 97 16.84 23.26 -11.29
N THR A 98 15.90 22.92 -10.41
CA THR A 98 14.45 22.94 -10.70
C THR A 98 13.77 24.28 -10.43
N SER A 99 14.48 25.24 -9.83
CA SER A 99 13.99 26.60 -9.59
C SER A 99 13.40 27.27 -10.84
N LEU A 100 12.27 27.98 -10.67
CA LEU A 100 11.52 28.63 -11.75
C LEU A 100 12.37 29.59 -12.60
N GLN A 101 13.41 30.21 -12.04
CA GLN A 101 14.27 31.17 -12.74
C GLN A 101 15.28 30.52 -13.70
N LYS A 102 15.51 29.20 -13.58
CA LYS A 102 16.51 28.49 -14.38
C LYS A 102 16.05 28.25 -15.81
N LYS A 103 16.98 28.44 -16.76
CA LYS A 103 16.78 28.18 -18.19
C LYS A 103 16.66 26.68 -18.47
N GLN A 104 16.00 26.31 -19.57
CA GLN A 104 15.69 24.91 -19.90
C GLN A 104 16.93 24.01 -20.05
N HIS A 105 18.07 24.53 -20.51
CA HIS A 105 19.30 23.76 -20.65
C HIS A 105 20.06 23.54 -19.32
N GLU A 106 19.64 24.19 -18.24
CA GLU A 106 20.21 24.01 -16.89
C GLU A 106 19.40 23.01 -16.04
N LEU A 107 18.33 22.44 -16.61
CA LEU A 107 17.46 21.49 -15.91
C LEU A 107 18.21 20.19 -15.59
N PRO A 108 17.90 19.55 -14.45
CA PRO A 108 18.56 18.31 -14.09
C PRO A 108 18.17 17.18 -15.06
N ALA A 109 19.04 16.20 -15.21
CA ALA A 109 18.70 14.96 -15.88
C ALA A 109 17.57 14.25 -15.11
N HIS A 110 16.70 13.51 -15.80
CA HIS A 110 15.61 12.77 -15.17
C HIS A 110 16.09 11.77 -14.11
N THR A 111 17.29 11.20 -14.29
CA THR A 111 17.94 10.30 -13.33
C THR A 111 18.28 10.96 -12.00
N ALA A 112 18.42 12.29 -11.94
CA ALA A 112 18.75 12.99 -10.70
C ALA A 112 17.65 12.86 -9.64
N LEU A 113 16.37 12.85 -10.06
CA LEU A 113 15.26 12.60 -9.14
C LEU A 113 15.29 11.17 -8.62
N LEU A 114 15.61 10.20 -9.48
CA LEU A 114 15.72 8.79 -9.08
C LEU A 114 16.84 8.58 -8.04
N HIS A 115 18.03 9.15 -8.27
CA HIS A 115 19.12 9.06 -7.30
C HIS A 115 18.76 9.72 -5.97
N LEU A 116 18.07 10.86 -6.00
CA LEU A 116 17.58 11.49 -4.78
C LEU A 116 16.63 10.57 -4.01
N ILE A 117 15.66 9.95 -4.71
CA ILE A 117 14.69 9.01 -4.13
C ILE A 117 15.39 7.83 -3.45
N GLU A 118 16.42 7.27 -4.09
CA GLU A 118 17.18 6.11 -3.59
C GLU A 118 17.96 6.43 -2.31
N THR A 119 18.33 7.69 -2.10
CA THR A 119 19.03 8.14 -0.89
C THR A 119 18.09 8.49 0.28
N VAL A 120 16.77 8.42 0.11
CA VAL A 120 15.80 8.68 1.20
C VAL A 120 15.77 7.49 2.16
N THR A 121 16.33 7.67 3.34
CA THR A 121 16.37 6.67 4.41
C THR A 121 15.66 7.13 5.67
N THR A 122 15.67 8.44 5.96
CA THR A 122 15.08 8.99 7.19
C THR A 122 13.77 9.74 6.95
N LYS A 123 12.98 9.87 8.02
CA LYS A 123 11.73 10.62 8.03
C LYS A 123 11.93 12.09 7.63
N GLU A 124 12.99 12.72 8.11
CA GLU A 124 13.32 14.13 7.83
C GLU A 124 13.60 14.33 6.34
N GLN A 125 14.32 13.40 5.72
CA GLN A 125 14.60 13.42 4.29
C GLN A 125 13.31 13.24 3.46
N ALA A 126 12.45 12.30 3.86
CA ALA A 126 11.17 12.07 3.19
C ALA A 126 10.25 13.30 3.22
N LEU A 127 10.27 14.08 4.31
CA LEU A 127 9.51 15.34 4.43
C LEU A 127 9.97 16.45 3.47
N LEU A 128 11.18 16.35 2.91
CA LEU A 128 11.71 17.33 1.95
C LEU A 128 11.34 16.99 0.49
N VAL A 129 11.01 15.74 0.19
CA VAL A 129 10.68 15.26 -1.16
C VAL A 129 9.52 16.02 -1.83
N PRO A 130 8.40 16.36 -1.14
CA PRO A 130 7.29 17.06 -1.76
C PRO A 130 7.68 18.40 -2.40
N GLU A 131 8.61 19.14 -1.79
CA GLU A 131 9.04 20.44 -2.33
C GLU A 131 9.80 20.29 -3.65
N VAL A 132 10.69 19.31 -3.74
CA VAL A 132 11.40 19.00 -5.00
C VAL A 132 10.41 18.56 -6.07
N LEU A 133 9.44 17.70 -5.74
CA LEU A 133 8.43 17.24 -6.69
C LEU A 133 7.55 18.38 -7.20
N ARG A 134 7.15 19.30 -6.32
CA ARG A 134 6.38 20.48 -6.70
C ARG A 134 7.13 21.30 -7.74
N GLN A 135 8.42 21.59 -7.53
CA GLN A 135 9.24 22.32 -8.52
C GLN A 135 9.44 21.52 -9.81
N TRP A 136 9.69 20.22 -9.69
CA TRP A 136 9.80 19.30 -10.82
C TRP A 136 8.56 19.36 -11.72
N ARG A 137 7.37 19.31 -11.09
CA ARG A 137 6.08 19.40 -11.77
C ARG A 137 5.84 20.78 -12.39
N GLN A 138 6.15 21.87 -11.68
CA GLN A 138 6.02 23.24 -12.22
C GLN A 138 6.89 23.49 -13.46
N LYS A 139 8.00 22.78 -13.60
CA LYS A 139 8.85 22.79 -14.81
C LYS A 139 8.36 21.87 -15.93
N ASN A 140 7.20 21.23 -15.76
CA ASN A 140 6.65 20.23 -16.67
C ASN A 140 7.63 19.07 -16.94
N LEU A 141 8.49 18.75 -15.98
CA LEU A 141 9.34 17.58 -16.09
C LEU A 141 8.50 16.32 -15.88
N PRO A 142 8.71 15.27 -16.69
CA PRO A 142 7.91 14.05 -16.59
C PRO A 142 8.22 13.30 -15.30
N ILE A 143 7.18 12.69 -14.73
CA ILE A 143 7.27 11.69 -13.66
C ILE A 143 6.58 10.44 -14.19
N THR A 144 7.35 9.37 -14.34
CA THR A 144 6.84 8.10 -14.87
C THR A 144 6.22 7.25 -13.75
N ILE A 145 5.46 6.21 -14.13
CA ILE A 145 4.87 5.25 -13.17
C ILE A 145 5.95 4.59 -12.29
N PRO A 146 7.08 4.08 -12.84
CA PRO A 146 8.12 3.48 -12.00
C PRO A 146 8.76 4.47 -11.02
N VAL A 147 8.95 5.72 -11.43
CA VAL A 147 9.46 6.78 -10.54
C VAL A 147 8.46 7.11 -9.45
N SER A 148 7.16 7.20 -9.78
CA SER A 148 6.10 7.39 -8.77
C SER A 148 6.07 6.25 -7.76
N HIS A 149 6.20 5.01 -8.23
CA HIS A 149 6.26 3.83 -7.36
C HIS A 149 7.47 3.87 -6.43
N LYS A 150 8.69 4.04 -6.96
CA LYS A 150 9.92 4.09 -6.14
C LYS A 150 9.90 5.25 -5.14
N LEU A 151 9.39 6.41 -5.54
CA LEU A 151 9.25 7.58 -4.67
C LEU A 151 8.32 7.31 -3.49
N ILE A 152 7.11 6.81 -3.77
CA ILE A 152 6.15 6.52 -2.71
C ILE A 152 6.67 5.39 -1.81
N HIS A 153 7.30 4.37 -2.40
CA HIS A 153 7.93 3.30 -1.63
C HIS A 153 9.01 3.82 -0.69
N SER A 154 9.92 4.69 -1.13
CA SER A 154 10.98 5.24 -0.26
C SER A 154 10.42 6.11 0.87
N VAL A 155 9.41 6.94 0.59
CA VAL A 155 8.71 7.75 1.61
C VAL A 155 7.98 6.89 2.65
N CYS A 156 7.34 5.79 2.21
CA CYS A 156 6.73 4.81 3.10
C CYS A 156 7.77 4.05 3.93
N LYS A 157 8.88 3.64 3.32
CA LYS A 157 10.01 2.96 4.00
C LYS A 157 10.63 3.84 5.08
N ALA A 158 10.74 5.15 4.84
CA ALA A 158 11.17 6.14 5.82
C ALA A 158 10.15 6.42 6.95
N GLY A 159 9.02 5.69 6.99
CA GLY A 159 8.05 5.76 8.09
C GLY A 159 7.10 6.95 8.03
N THR A 160 6.89 7.54 6.84
CA THR A 160 6.02 8.72 6.66
C THR A 160 4.92 8.50 5.62
N PRO A 161 4.01 7.52 5.82
CA PRO A 161 2.91 7.27 4.89
C PRO A 161 1.97 8.48 4.74
N GLU A 162 1.92 9.40 5.70
CA GLU A 162 1.18 10.67 5.60
C GLU A 162 1.70 11.54 4.46
N THR A 163 3.01 11.65 4.32
CA THR A 163 3.65 12.41 3.24
C THR A 163 3.34 11.76 1.89
N ALA A 164 3.35 10.42 1.82
CA ALA A 164 2.94 9.69 0.62
C ALA A 164 1.47 9.97 0.26
N LEU A 165 0.59 9.96 1.27
CA LEU A 165 -0.83 10.27 1.08
C LEU A 165 -1.06 11.71 0.62
N GLU A 166 -0.34 12.69 1.18
CA GLU A 166 -0.39 14.09 0.72
C GLU A 166 -0.02 14.18 -0.76
N MET A 167 1.09 13.54 -1.14
CA MET A 167 1.56 13.57 -2.52
C MET A 167 0.59 12.89 -3.51
N LEU A 168 -0.07 11.82 -3.07
CA LEU A 168 -1.10 11.13 -3.86
C LEU A 168 -2.44 11.88 -3.89
N GLY A 169 -2.76 12.66 -2.85
CA GLY A 169 -4.00 13.42 -2.76
C GLY A 169 -4.05 14.64 -3.67
N ASP A 170 -2.89 15.22 -3.99
CA ASP A 170 -2.79 16.42 -4.84
C ASP A 170 -2.06 16.13 -6.16
N ARG A 171 -2.79 15.51 -7.09
CA ARG A 171 -2.28 15.15 -8.42
C ARG A 171 -1.86 16.38 -9.24
N GLU A 172 -2.49 17.52 -9.04
CA GLU A 172 -2.17 18.74 -9.80
C GLU A 172 -0.81 19.30 -9.37
N LYS A 173 -0.56 19.33 -8.05
CA LYS A 173 0.68 19.83 -7.46
C LYS A 173 1.87 18.90 -7.70
N TYR A 174 1.68 17.59 -7.56
CA TYR A 174 2.80 16.63 -7.57
C TYR A 174 2.90 15.81 -8.86
N GLY A 175 1.81 15.68 -9.64
CA GLY A 175 1.84 15.03 -10.95
C GLY A 175 2.18 13.53 -10.92
N LEU A 176 1.93 12.84 -9.79
CA LEU A 176 2.22 11.41 -9.66
C LEU A 176 1.25 10.56 -10.50
N SER A 177 1.74 9.38 -10.91
CA SER A 177 0.97 8.37 -11.62
C SER A 177 1.16 7.00 -10.94
N PRO A 178 0.57 6.81 -9.74
CA PRO A 178 0.69 5.57 -8.98
C PRO A 178 0.06 4.38 -9.71
N GLY A 179 0.66 3.20 -9.53
CA GLY A 179 0.04 1.92 -9.87
C GLY A 179 -0.71 1.33 -8.67
N LEU A 180 -1.37 0.19 -8.89
CA LEU A 180 -2.08 -0.51 -7.81
C LEU A 180 -1.12 -1.02 -6.72
N SER A 181 0.08 -1.47 -7.09
CA SER A 181 1.13 -1.85 -6.13
C SER A 181 1.54 -0.67 -5.24
N THR A 182 1.65 0.54 -5.81
CA THR A 182 1.93 1.76 -5.04
C THR A 182 0.84 2.04 -4.01
N MET A 183 -0.44 1.91 -4.39
CA MET A 183 -1.56 2.11 -3.46
C MET A 183 -1.57 1.06 -2.35
N ARG A 184 -1.34 -0.22 -2.68
CA ARG A 184 -1.22 -1.31 -1.70
C ARG A 184 -0.13 -1.01 -0.68
N GLN A 185 1.04 -0.52 -1.12
CA GLN A 185 2.15 -0.20 -0.22
C GLN A 185 1.79 0.86 0.81
N VAL A 186 1.10 1.92 0.38
CA VAL A 186 0.68 3.00 1.29
C VAL A 186 -0.35 2.48 2.30
N VAL A 187 -1.35 1.72 1.85
CA VAL A 187 -2.34 1.06 2.73
C VAL A 187 -1.64 0.16 3.76
N ARG A 188 -0.73 -0.70 3.30
CA ARG A 188 0.04 -1.62 4.15
C ARG A 188 0.84 -0.86 5.21
N THR A 189 1.52 0.22 4.82
CA THR A 189 2.34 1.03 5.73
C THR A 189 1.49 1.72 6.80
N PHE A 190 0.31 2.26 6.43
CA PHE A 190 -0.63 2.79 7.42
C PHE A 190 -1.12 1.71 8.38
N VAL A 191 -1.52 0.55 7.87
CA VAL A 191 -2.02 -0.58 8.67
C VAL A 191 -0.96 -1.08 9.67
N ARG A 192 0.31 -1.18 9.27
CA ARG A 192 1.41 -1.50 10.20
C ARG A 192 1.50 -0.47 11.32
N GLY A 193 1.39 0.81 10.97
CA GLY A 193 1.38 1.91 11.94
C GLY A 193 0.18 1.89 12.91
N VAL A 194 -0.92 1.20 12.60
CA VAL A 194 -2.05 1.00 13.53
C VAL A 194 -1.61 0.13 14.71
N ALA A 195 -0.96 -1.00 14.43
CA ALA A 195 -0.48 -1.92 15.46
C ALA A 195 0.59 -1.26 16.35
N GLU A 196 1.51 -0.50 15.75
CA GLU A 196 2.56 0.24 16.46
C GLU A 196 2.01 1.38 17.34
N ALA A 197 0.85 1.95 16.99
CA ALA A 197 0.26 3.08 17.73
C ALA A 197 -0.52 2.65 18.97
N GLY A 198 -0.86 1.36 19.11
CA GLY A 198 -1.63 0.81 20.21
C GLY A 198 -3.15 0.83 19.97
N GLU A 199 -3.81 -0.24 20.41
CA GLU A 199 -5.25 -0.47 20.26
C GLU A 199 -6.10 0.70 20.79
N GLY A 200 -7.12 1.11 20.02
CA GLY A 200 -8.12 2.11 20.44
C GLY A 200 -7.58 3.54 20.63
N THR A 201 -6.33 3.83 20.27
CA THR A 201 -5.76 5.17 20.41
C THR A 201 -6.14 6.08 19.25
N ASP A 202 -6.24 7.40 19.49
CA ASP A 202 -6.47 8.39 18.42
C ASP A 202 -5.39 8.33 17.32
N LYS A 203 -4.15 8.01 17.69
CA LYS A 203 -3.04 7.83 16.75
C LYS A 203 -3.30 6.62 15.85
N ALA A 204 -3.71 5.48 16.40
CA ALA A 204 -4.05 4.30 15.62
C ALA A 204 -5.26 4.55 14.72
N LEU A 205 -6.26 5.30 15.20
CA LEU A 205 -7.41 5.71 14.39
C LEU A 205 -6.99 6.58 13.21
N GLY A 206 -6.12 7.57 13.43
CA GLY A 206 -5.59 8.42 12.36
C GLY A 206 -4.81 7.63 11.29
N LYS A 207 -4.05 6.61 11.72
CA LYS A 207 -3.37 5.69 10.80
C LYS A 207 -4.38 4.85 9.99
N LEU A 208 -5.40 4.32 10.66
CA LEU A 208 -6.46 3.56 10.00
C LEU A 208 -7.24 4.43 8.99
N ASP A 209 -7.57 5.66 9.36
CA ASP A 209 -8.19 6.64 8.46
C ASP A 209 -7.32 6.92 7.24
N GLY A 210 -6.00 7.06 7.42
CA GLY A 210 -5.05 7.19 6.31
C GLY A 210 -5.10 6.01 5.33
N ALA A 211 -5.23 4.77 5.83
CA ALA A 211 -5.37 3.58 5.00
C ALA A 211 -6.67 3.61 4.16
N PHE A 212 -7.81 3.96 4.78
CA PHE A 212 -9.09 4.08 4.07
C PHE A 212 -9.10 5.25 3.07
N LEU A 213 -8.47 6.38 3.40
CA LEU A 213 -8.31 7.49 2.48
C LEU A 213 -7.47 7.07 1.26
N THR A 214 -6.42 6.27 1.46
CA THR A 214 -5.63 5.71 0.35
C THR A 214 -6.49 4.83 -0.56
N MET A 215 -7.34 3.96 0.00
CA MET A 215 -8.27 3.16 -0.80
C MET A 215 -9.23 4.05 -1.61
N ALA A 216 -9.74 5.14 -1.01
CA ALA A 216 -10.61 6.09 -1.70
C ALA A 216 -9.92 6.80 -2.89
N LEU A 217 -8.59 6.87 -2.91
CA LEU A 217 -7.82 7.39 -4.05
C LEU A 217 -7.71 6.39 -5.22
N ILE A 218 -7.96 5.10 -5.03
CA ILE A 218 -7.83 4.09 -6.09
C ILE A 218 -8.74 4.43 -7.30
N PRO A 219 -10.06 4.68 -7.13
CA PRO A 219 -10.91 5.13 -8.23
C PRO A 219 -10.51 6.50 -8.80
N TYR A 220 -9.98 7.41 -7.96
CA TYR A 220 -9.52 8.73 -8.40
C TYR A 220 -8.38 8.63 -9.45
N TYR A 221 -7.55 7.58 -9.36
CA TYR A 221 -6.51 7.27 -10.34
C TYR A 221 -6.97 6.32 -11.46
N ASN A 222 -8.27 6.02 -11.56
CA ASN A 222 -8.84 5.02 -12.49
C ASN A 222 -8.20 3.63 -12.34
N LEU A 223 -7.80 3.27 -11.13
CA LEU A 223 -7.30 1.93 -10.80
C LEU A 223 -8.47 1.01 -10.42
N ALA A 224 -8.27 -0.30 -10.50
CA ALA A 224 -9.31 -1.28 -10.14
C ALA A 224 -9.57 -1.24 -8.62
N ALA A 225 -10.80 -0.85 -8.23
CA ALA A 225 -11.20 -0.71 -6.83
C ALA A 225 -11.32 -2.05 -6.08
N GLY A 226 -11.55 -3.16 -6.79
CA GLY A 226 -11.76 -4.50 -6.22
C GLY A 226 -10.48 -5.25 -5.85
N ASP A 227 -9.43 -4.54 -5.42
CA ASP A 227 -8.17 -5.19 -5.10
C ASP A 227 -8.23 -5.96 -3.78
N VAL A 228 -8.09 -7.28 -3.87
CA VAL A 228 -8.25 -8.22 -2.75
C VAL A 228 -7.29 -7.91 -1.59
N LEU A 229 -6.03 -7.56 -1.90
CA LEU A 229 -5.02 -7.30 -0.88
C LEU A 229 -5.32 -6.02 -0.11
N VAL A 230 -5.85 -4.98 -0.78
CA VAL A 230 -6.31 -3.75 -0.10
C VAL A 230 -7.41 -4.07 0.91
N TYR A 231 -8.44 -4.84 0.54
CA TYR A 231 -9.49 -5.25 1.48
C TYR A 231 -8.95 -6.11 2.63
N ALA A 232 -8.01 -7.01 2.34
CA ALA A 232 -7.34 -7.81 3.37
C ALA A 232 -6.61 -6.93 4.39
N TYR A 233 -5.80 -5.97 3.92
CA TYR A 233 -5.06 -5.05 4.78
C TYR A 233 -5.98 -4.16 5.61
N LEU A 234 -7.04 -3.61 5.00
CA LEU A 234 -8.00 -2.77 5.73
C LEU A 234 -8.77 -3.54 6.78
N THR A 235 -9.17 -4.78 6.49
CA THR A 235 -9.82 -5.67 7.47
C THR A 235 -8.86 -5.96 8.62
N ARG A 236 -7.61 -6.34 8.31
CA ARG A 236 -6.56 -6.59 9.31
C ARG A 236 -6.30 -5.36 10.17
N GLY A 237 -6.10 -4.19 9.57
CA GLY A 237 -5.86 -2.95 10.30
C GLY A 237 -7.04 -2.53 11.16
N SER A 238 -8.26 -2.77 10.70
CA SER A 238 -9.48 -2.51 11.49
C SER A 238 -9.59 -3.44 12.69
N LEU A 239 -9.23 -4.73 12.54
CA LEU A 239 -9.15 -5.67 13.65
C LEU A 239 -8.02 -5.32 14.63
N ALA A 240 -6.85 -4.91 14.13
CA ALA A 240 -5.71 -4.50 14.94
C ALA A 240 -5.97 -3.20 15.73
N TYR A 241 -6.78 -2.29 15.19
CA TYR A 241 -7.25 -1.11 15.92
C TYR A 241 -8.13 -1.49 17.12
N GLY A 242 -8.86 -2.60 17.04
CA GLY A 242 -9.70 -3.12 18.11
C GLY A 242 -10.94 -2.27 18.42
N GLY A 243 -11.54 -2.54 19.57
CA GLY A 243 -12.80 -1.91 20.00
C GLY A 243 -13.99 -2.13 19.05
N ASP A 244 -15.11 -1.45 19.34
CA ASP A 244 -16.33 -1.56 18.54
C ASP A 244 -16.19 -0.90 17.16
N GLU A 245 -15.43 0.19 17.07
CA GLU A 245 -15.23 0.90 15.81
C GLU A 245 -14.34 0.12 14.84
N GLY A 246 -13.26 -0.49 15.32
CA GLY A 246 -12.41 -1.37 14.51
C GLY A 246 -13.19 -2.58 14.00
N PHE A 247 -13.93 -3.24 14.89
CA PHE A 247 -14.79 -4.36 14.50
C PHE A 247 -15.85 -3.96 13.46
N ARG A 248 -16.52 -2.81 13.66
CA ARG A 248 -17.51 -2.28 12.70
C ARG A 248 -16.89 -2.04 11.33
N ARG A 249 -15.69 -1.43 11.26
CA ARG A 249 -14.98 -1.18 10.00
C ARG A 249 -14.53 -2.47 9.32
N ALA A 250 -14.02 -3.44 10.08
CA ALA A 250 -13.63 -4.76 9.56
C ALA A 250 -14.83 -5.48 8.93
N MET A 251 -15.97 -5.51 9.62
CA MET A 251 -17.22 -6.10 9.14
C MET A 251 -17.68 -5.43 7.84
N VAL A 252 -17.78 -4.09 7.80
CA VAL A 252 -18.24 -3.38 6.60
C VAL A 252 -17.29 -3.60 5.42
N THR A 253 -15.99 -3.60 5.67
CA THR A 253 -14.95 -3.84 4.65
C THR A 253 -15.08 -5.24 4.06
N MET A 254 -15.28 -6.25 4.92
CA MET A 254 -15.49 -7.63 4.47
C MET A 254 -16.81 -7.80 3.73
N ASP A 255 -17.92 -7.22 4.22
CA ASP A 255 -19.22 -7.27 3.56
C ASP A 255 -19.13 -6.66 2.14
N GLU A 256 -18.42 -5.54 1.98
CA GLU A 256 -18.17 -4.94 0.66
C GLU A 256 -17.32 -5.87 -0.23
N TYR A 257 -16.27 -6.47 0.31
CA TYR A 257 -15.44 -7.42 -0.42
C TYR A 257 -16.22 -8.66 -0.89
N LEU A 258 -17.06 -9.24 -0.05
CA LEU A 258 -17.87 -10.42 -0.38
C LEU A 258 -18.85 -10.15 -1.53
N LEU A 259 -19.39 -8.92 -1.62
CA LEU A 259 -20.19 -8.50 -2.76
C LEU A 259 -19.37 -8.51 -4.06
N ILE A 260 -18.12 -8.03 -4.02
CA ILE A 260 -17.21 -8.03 -5.17
C ILE A 260 -16.75 -9.45 -5.52
N ASP A 261 -16.48 -10.29 -4.52
CA ASP A 261 -16.07 -11.69 -4.69
C ASP A 261 -17.18 -12.51 -5.37
N GLY A 262 -18.44 -12.29 -5.00
CA GLY A 262 -19.60 -12.94 -5.61
C GLY A 262 -19.84 -12.59 -7.08
N GLU A 263 -19.31 -11.45 -7.55
CA GLU A 263 -19.36 -11.03 -8.96
C GLU A 263 -18.15 -11.52 -9.77
N ARG A 264 -17.18 -12.22 -9.15
CA ARG A 264 -15.92 -12.58 -9.79
C ARG A 264 -16.04 -13.89 -10.58
N ASP A 265 -15.62 -13.85 -11.85
CA ASP A 265 -15.58 -15.04 -12.71
C ASP A 265 -14.39 -15.97 -12.47
N GLN A 266 -13.29 -15.43 -11.93
CA GLN A 266 -12.03 -16.16 -11.73
C GLN A 266 -11.76 -16.37 -10.24
N PRO A 267 -11.24 -17.55 -9.85
CA PRO A 267 -10.82 -17.78 -8.48
C PRO A 267 -9.66 -16.84 -8.11
N LEU A 268 -9.48 -16.65 -6.80
CA LEU A 268 -8.35 -15.91 -6.28
C LEU A 268 -7.02 -16.58 -6.66
N ASN A 269 -6.01 -15.77 -6.96
CA ASN A 269 -4.65 -16.30 -6.98
C ASN A 269 -4.24 -16.74 -5.56
N ARG A 270 -3.28 -17.66 -5.47
CA ARG A 270 -2.83 -18.26 -4.21
C ARG A 270 -2.45 -17.23 -3.14
N LYS A 271 -1.73 -16.17 -3.53
CA LYS A 271 -1.29 -15.06 -2.67
C LYS A 271 -2.48 -14.31 -2.06
N ALA A 272 -3.44 -13.92 -2.88
CA ALA A 272 -4.65 -13.22 -2.46
C ALA A 272 -5.57 -14.11 -1.62
N ALA A 273 -5.71 -15.39 -1.98
CA ALA A 273 -6.46 -16.37 -1.20
C ALA A 273 -5.87 -16.56 0.19
N ALA A 274 -4.55 -16.68 0.30
CA ALA A 274 -3.85 -16.87 1.58
C ALA A 274 -4.07 -15.67 2.50
N ALA A 275 -3.83 -14.46 1.99
CA ALA A 275 -4.07 -13.22 2.72
C ALA A 275 -5.53 -13.12 3.20
N MET A 276 -6.50 -13.52 2.37
CA MET A 276 -7.91 -13.44 2.74
C MET A 276 -8.36 -14.47 3.76
N VAL A 277 -7.89 -15.70 3.65
CA VAL A 277 -8.19 -16.74 4.63
C VAL A 277 -7.72 -16.32 6.02
N VAL A 278 -6.49 -15.79 6.14
CA VAL A 278 -5.92 -15.37 7.44
C VAL A 278 -6.81 -14.31 8.11
N VAL A 279 -7.16 -13.23 7.41
CA VAL A 279 -7.96 -12.16 8.02
C VAL A 279 -9.43 -12.56 8.22
N ALA A 280 -9.95 -13.45 7.39
CA ALA A 280 -11.30 -13.99 7.56
C ALA A 280 -11.40 -14.90 8.79
N GLU A 281 -10.37 -15.70 9.10
CA GLU A 281 -10.30 -16.50 10.33
C GLU A 281 -10.31 -15.60 11.58
N GLN A 282 -9.54 -14.50 11.55
CA GLN A 282 -9.52 -13.50 12.62
C GLN A 282 -10.90 -12.85 12.80
N LEU A 283 -11.51 -12.39 11.71
CA LEU A 283 -12.83 -11.76 11.74
C LEU A 283 -13.94 -12.75 12.18
N ASN A 284 -13.88 -13.99 11.73
CA ASN A 284 -14.82 -15.05 12.11
C ASN A 284 -14.75 -15.35 13.62
N SER A 285 -13.55 -15.35 14.18
CA SER A 285 -13.34 -15.48 15.63
C SER A 285 -13.96 -14.28 16.37
N ALA A 286 -13.77 -13.06 15.86
CA ALA A 286 -14.41 -11.86 16.41
C ALA A 286 -15.95 -11.91 16.34
N TYR A 287 -16.53 -12.39 15.22
CA TYR A 287 -17.98 -12.59 15.10
C TYR A 287 -18.52 -13.53 16.18
N LYS A 288 -17.85 -14.67 16.41
CA LYS A 288 -18.25 -15.65 17.43
C LYS A 288 -18.23 -15.03 18.83
N THR A 289 -17.19 -14.28 19.16
CA THR A 289 -17.06 -13.59 20.45
C THR A 289 -18.17 -12.54 20.66
N LYS A 290 -18.59 -11.84 19.60
CA LYS A 290 -19.67 -10.84 19.63
C LYS A 290 -21.08 -11.44 19.52
N GLY A 291 -21.20 -12.76 19.32
CA GLY A 291 -22.50 -13.44 19.16
C GLY A 291 -23.10 -13.37 17.75
N GLU A 292 -22.35 -12.90 16.75
CA GLU A 292 -22.76 -12.75 15.35
C GLU A 292 -22.66 -14.08 14.58
N THR A 293 -23.38 -15.10 15.06
CA THR A 293 -23.23 -16.49 14.59
C THR A 293 -23.64 -16.71 13.13
N GLU A 294 -24.62 -15.96 12.62
CA GLU A 294 -25.06 -16.06 11.22
C GLU A 294 -23.96 -15.57 10.26
N LYS A 295 -23.37 -14.40 10.55
CA LYS A 295 -22.26 -13.85 9.77
C LYS A 295 -21.02 -14.73 9.81
N ALA A 296 -20.72 -15.30 10.98
CA ALA A 296 -19.64 -16.28 11.14
C ALA A 296 -19.82 -17.50 10.21
N GLN A 297 -21.04 -18.06 10.16
CA GLN A 297 -21.36 -19.20 9.29
C GLN A 297 -21.31 -18.85 7.81
N GLU A 298 -21.74 -17.63 7.44
CA GLU A 298 -21.66 -17.14 6.06
C GLU A 298 -20.19 -17.01 5.61
N LEU A 299 -19.36 -16.34 6.41
CA LEU A 299 -17.94 -16.14 6.12
C LEU A 299 -17.18 -17.47 5.99
N GLU A 300 -17.52 -18.47 6.82
CA GLU A 300 -16.92 -19.81 6.76
C GLU A 300 -17.13 -20.48 5.39
N LYS A 301 -18.28 -20.28 4.74
CA LYS A 301 -18.55 -20.84 3.40
C LYS A 301 -17.59 -20.27 2.36
N HIS A 302 -17.34 -18.96 2.41
CA HIS A 302 -16.39 -18.29 1.51
C HIS A 302 -14.95 -18.73 1.79
N MET A 303 -14.57 -18.85 3.07
CA MET A 303 -13.25 -19.34 3.47
C MET A 303 -12.94 -20.73 2.91
N VAL A 304 -13.91 -21.66 2.89
CA VAL A 304 -13.71 -22.98 2.29
C VAL A 304 -13.37 -22.86 0.79
N SER A 305 -14.06 -21.97 0.06
CA SER A 305 -13.77 -21.72 -1.36
C SER A 305 -12.35 -21.17 -1.57
N TRP A 306 -11.93 -20.20 -0.75
CA TRP A 306 -10.59 -19.62 -0.85
C TRP A 306 -9.49 -20.62 -0.44
N LYS A 307 -9.73 -21.45 0.57
CA LYS A 307 -8.82 -22.53 0.98
C LYS A 307 -8.60 -23.56 -0.14
N ASN A 308 -9.63 -23.83 -0.95
CA ASN A 308 -9.49 -24.70 -2.12
C ASN A 308 -8.64 -24.09 -3.25
N SER A 309 -8.37 -22.78 -3.19
CA SER A 309 -7.53 -22.06 -4.16
C SER A 309 -6.05 -21.96 -3.72
N LEU A 310 -5.70 -22.50 -2.54
CA LEU A 310 -4.34 -22.51 -1.97
C LEU A 310 -3.51 -23.70 -2.45
#